data_AF-A0A948RIP5-F1
#
_entry.id   AF-A0A948RIP5-F1
#
_cell.length_a   1.000
_cell.length_b   1.000
_cell.length_c   1.000
_cell.angle_alpha   90.00
_cell.angle_beta   90.00
_cell.angle_gamma   90.00
#
_symmetry.space_group_name_H-M   'P 1'
#
loop_
_entity.id
_entity.type
_entity.pdbx_description
1 polymer ?
#
loop_
_entity_poly.entity_id
_entity_poly.type
_entity_poly.pdbx_seq_one_letter_code
_entity_poly.pdbx_strand_id
1 'polypeptide(L)'
;MKNSYKYAPFLIFCLMLWPSFSYATTVSELQAQITSMLAQMQLIQTQLGSLQSTPASTPSSCPTLTYDLYRGLKDSGTGNQVTALQKFLAQDSSVYPEGLITGYYGQLTEKAVQRWQAKYSVVSSGLPSTTGYGSAGPKTRARIKEICGVVVPPKVSSGVYEPVAGDILVRKNDYFVKWVNSSGLSQAFVNVWLVSQGASSLYTLIGSSESAFSSGVINLTEKSTSFSYTPSENLSDGSYYIKVCYYQFQTKNKTQNCISSATFSIVATHPELEISTTYIPDGVAPAGTANFIFGKYVLDAAKASENIKVSSIDIKYEDNGYQTSLSGCYLYENTTKLNTTGLVPSGSGVQTFSLSSPLVVSKGGSKTLELKCNIASWTMESPFYRWTLSNVSAVGLTSSSTAIVDKTKVETGPKISIIFPNAFLASVASSSPVSASASQGEVVVAGKFDISAASEDIYIDFIPVTFTGTDRDDLNSVSIWDGDTRLGLACVPCSSSDEMYLYIAWVIPVDEVKTLTVKAHLNSSATVGGNFRLGINAKESHGVTATSHAQVTGSPGTTLYGTFLTITD
;
A
#
# COMPACT_ATOMS: atom_id res chain seq x y z
N MET A 1 -77.63 29.19 -70.96
CA MET A 1 -77.13 30.50 -70.47
C MET A 1 -76.87 30.39 -68.97
N LYS A 2 -75.66 30.81 -68.56
CA LYS A 2 -75.23 31.32 -67.24
C LYS A 2 -75.53 30.54 -65.94
N ASN A 3 -74.42 30.39 -65.21
CA ASN A 3 -74.26 30.49 -63.75
C ASN A 3 -74.87 29.37 -62.90
N SER A 4 -74.38 29.02 -61.73
CA SER A 4 -73.14 29.16 -60.97
C SER A 4 -73.44 28.40 -59.66
N TYR A 5 -72.40 28.14 -58.88
CA TYR A 5 -72.42 27.77 -57.46
C TYR A 5 -72.22 26.29 -57.10
N LYS A 6 -71.21 26.17 -56.23
CA LYS A 6 -70.61 24.99 -55.62
C LYS A 6 -71.50 24.43 -54.50
N TYR A 7 -71.11 23.24 -54.04
CA TYR A 7 -71.22 22.61 -52.72
C TYR A 7 -71.91 21.25 -52.77
N ALA A 8 -71.16 20.20 -52.40
CA ALA A 8 -71.72 18.96 -51.84
C ALA A 8 -70.62 18.22 -51.03
N PRO A 9 -70.85 17.96 -49.73
CA PRO A 9 -69.92 17.26 -48.83
C PRO A 9 -70.40 15.83 -48.44
N PHE A 10 -69.49 15.07 -47.82
CA PHE A 10 -69.68 14.01 -46.78
C PHE A 10 -70.55 12.76 -47.03
N LEU A 11 -70.02 11.58 -46.63
CA LEU A 11 -70.63 10.37 -45.99
C LEU A 11 -69.86 9.10 -46.46
N ILE A 12 -69.14 8.35 -45.59
CA ILE A 12 -69.60 7.29 -44.63
C ILE A 12 -70.15 6.08 -45.42
N PHE A 13 -69.89 4.79 -45.16
CA PHE A 13 -69.09 3.94 -44.27
C PHE A 13 -69.51 2.47 -44.64
N CYS A 14 -68.85 1.42 -44.11
CA CYS A 14 -69.18 -0.03 -44.21
C CYS A 14 -68.79 -0.81 -45.48
N LEU A 15 -68.33 -2.07 -45.45
CA LEU A 15 -67.69 -2.96 -44.45
C LEU A 15 -67.39 -4.30 -45.17
N MET A 16 -66.26 -4.93 -44.82
CA MET A 16 -65.90 -6.36 -44.94
C MET A 16 -65.62 -7.00 -46.30
N LEU A 17 -64.36 -7.42 -46.52
CA LEU A 17 -63.92 -8.82 -46.38
C LEU A 17 -62.43 -8.96 -46.79
N TRP A 18 -61.64 -9.56 -45.91
CA TRP A 18 -60.17 -9.61 -45.94
C TRP A 18 -59.54 -10.30 -47.16
N PRO A 19 -58.35 -9.82 -47.56
CA PRO A 19 -57.22 -10.72 -47.75
C PRO A 19 -56.10 -10.41 -46.76
N SER A 20 -55.55 -11.50 -46.24
CA SER A 20 -54.37 -11.62 -45.39
C SER A 20 -53.22 -10.74 -45.89
N PHE A 21 -52.89 -9.67 -45.15
CA PHE A 21 -51.57 -9.06 -45.28
C PHE A 21 -50.56 -9.94 -44.55
N SER A 22 -50.06 -10.92 -45.31
CA SER A 22 -48.71 -11.42 -45.16
C SER A 22 -47.77 -10.24 -45.36
N TYR A 23 -47.32 -9.61 -44.27
CA TYR A 23 -46.08 -8.85 -44.32
C TYR A 23 -44.96 -9.87 -44.11
N ALA A 24 -44.60 -10.53 -45.20
CA ALA A 24 -43.23 -10.98 -45.37
C ALA A 24 -42.36 -9.76 -45.09
N THR A 25 -41.52 -9.81 -44.06
CA THR A 25 -40.50 -8.79 -43.84
C THR A 25 -39.71 -8.72 -45.13
N THR A 26 -39.85 -7.60 -45.83
CA THR A 26 -39.27 -7.46 -47.15
C THR A 26 -37.75 -7.42 -47.00
N VAL A 27 -37.01 -7.91 -47.99
CA VAL A 27 -35.53 -7.86 -48.00
C VAL A 27 -35.03 -6.42 -47.76
N SER A 28 -35.82 -5.42 -48.15
CA SER A 28 -35.57 -4.00 -47.87
C SER A 28 -35.63 -3.62 -46.39
N GLU A 29 -36.54 -4.20 -45.60
CA GLU A 29 -36.62 -3.94 -44.15
C GLU A 29 -35.47 -4.63 -43.41
N LEU A 30 -35.07 -5.82 -43.85
CA LEU A 30 -33.90 -6.52 -43.30
C LEU A 30 -32.59 -5.80 -43.67
N GLN A 31 -32.50 -5.24 -44.89
CA GLN A 31 -31.37 -4.39 -45.30
C GLN A 31 -31.36 -3.06 -44.52
N ALA A 32 -32.51 -2.45 -44.25
CA ALA A 32 -32.58 -1.24 -43.42
C ALA A 32 -32.12 -1.52 -41.97
N GLN A 33 -32.45 -2.68 -41.41
CA GLN A 33 -32.01 -3.08 -40.07
C GLN A 33 -30.51 -3.41 -40.02
N ILE A 34 -29.96 -4.04 -41.05
CA ILE A 34 -28.51 -4.27 -41.19
C ILE A 34 -27.74 -2.94 -41.33
N THR A 35 -28.30 -1.97 -42.06
CA THR A 35 -27.69 -0.65 -42.23
C THR A 35 -27.71 0.16 -40.93
N SER A 36 -28.78 0.03 -40.13
CA SER A 36 -28.89 0.61 -38.79
C SER A 36 -27.88 -0.01 -37.80
N MET A 37 -27.69 -1.33 -37.84
CA MET A 37 -26.68 -2.01 -37.02
C MET A 37 -25.24 -1.63 -37.42
N LEU A 38 -24.96 -1.46 -38.71
CA LEU A 38 -23.66 -0.96 -39.18
C LEU A 38 -23.40 0.49 -38.74
N ALA A 39 -24.42 1.34 -38.75
CA ALA A 39 -24.31 2.72 -38.25
C ALA A 39 -24.06 2.76 -36.73
N GLN A 40 -24.66 1.85 -35.96
CA GLN A 40 -24.38 1.70 -34.52
C GLN A 40 -22.94 1.23 -34.26
N MET A 41 -22.41 0.31 -35.08
CA MET A 41 -21.00 -0.08 -34.99
C MET A 41 -20.04 1.08 -35.27
N GLN A 42 -20.41 2.01 -36.16
CA GLN A 42 -19.60 3.17 -36.53
C GLN A 42 -19.62 4.28 -35.45
N LEU A 43 -20.75 4.44 -34.75
CA LEU A 43 -20.86 5.33 -33.58
C LEU A 43 -20.05 4.80 -32.38
N ILE A 44 -20.05 3.49 -32.16
CA ILE A 44 -19.24 2.87 -31.10
C ILE A 44 -17.73 2.96 -31.43
N GLN A 45 -17.33 2.89 -32.70
CA GLN A 45 -15.94 3.12 -33.13
C GLN A 45 -15.50 4.59 -32.96
N THR A 46 -16.40 5.56 -33.12
CA THR A 46 -16.11 6.98 -32.89
C THR A 46 -16.13 7.35 -31.40
N GLN A 47 -16.92 6.68 -30.57
CA GLN A 47 -16.82 6.78 -29.09
C GLN A 47 -15.58 6.10 -28.51
N LEU A 48 -15.02 5.08 -29.17
CA LEU A 48 -13.72 4.51 -28.80
C LEU A 48 -12.55 5.47 -29.12
N GLY A 49 -12.72 6.36 -30.10
CA GLY A 49 -11.71 7.35 -30.47
C GLY A 49 -11.63 8.57 -29.55
N SER A 50 -12.72 8.93 -28.86
CA SER A 50 -12.79 10.13 -28.01
C SER A 50 -12.46 9.90 -26.53
N LEU A 51 -12.20 8.66 -26.11
CA LEU A 51 -11.61 8.34 -24.80
C LEU A 51 -10.07 8.30 -24.84
N GLN A 52 -9.46 8.70 -25.96
CA GLN A 52 -8.02 8.68 -26.16
C GLN A 52 -7.48 10.04 -26.62
N SER A 53 -7.70 11.06 -25.79
CA SER A 53 -6.93 12.31 -25.84
C SER A 53 -6.78 12.91 -24.45
N THR A 54 -5.90 12.27 -23.66
CA THR A 54 -5.01 12.98 -22.72
C THR A 54 -3.57 12.57 -23.05
N PRO A 55 -2.56 13.42 -22.79
CA PRO A 55 -1.22 13.29 -23.34
C PRO A 55 -0.55 11.98 -22.91
N ALA A 56 0.21 11.39 -23.83
CA ALA A 56 0.90 10.11 -23.68
C ALA A 56 1.75 10.03 -22.41
N SER A 57 1.30 9.23 -21.44
CA SER A 57 2.17 8.46 -20.56
C SER A 57 2.17 7.01 -21.05
N THR A 58 3.34 6.54 -21.44
CA THR A 58 3.71 5.17 -21.81
C THR A 58 2.82 4.10 -21.15
N PRO A 59 2.28 3.10 -21.87
CA PRO A 59 1.60 1.98 -21.22
C PRO A 59 2.64 1.19 -20.42
N SER A 60 2.72 1.44 -19.12
CA SER A 60 3.47 0.59 -18.20
C SER A 60 2.72 -0.74 -18.14
N SER A 61 3.30 -1.79 -18.72
CA SER A 61 2.83 -3.17 -18.72
C SER A 61 2.76 -3.81 -17.33
N CYS A 62 2.86 -3.01 -16.26
CA CYS A 62 3.20 -3.41 -14.91
C CYS A 62 2.24 -2.77 -13.91
N PRO A 63 1.41 -3.58 -13.21
CA PRO A 63 0.41 -3.06 -12.31
C PRO A 63 1.07 -2.65 -11.00
N THR A 64 0.79 -1.42 -10.54
CA THR A 64 1.14 -1.02 -9.18
C THR A 64 0.05 -1.54 -8.25
N LEU A 65 0.32 -2.67 -7.61
CA LEU A 65 -0.59 -3.29 -6.66
C LEU A 65 -0.19 -2.89 -5.23
N THR A 66 -1.12 -2.31 -4.47
CA THR A 66 -0.95 -1.95 -3.06
C THR A 66 -1.86 -2.76 -2.14
N TYR A 67 -2.92 -3.40 -2.66
CA TYR A 67 -3.81 -4.28 -1.90
C TYR A 67 -3.44 -5.77 -2.04
N ASP A 68 -3.69 -6.55 -0.99
CA ASP A 68 -3.72 -8.01 -1.05
C ASP A 68 -4.96 -8.43 -1.86
N LEU A 69 -4.77 -8.91 -3.09
CA LEU A 69 -5.88 -9.32 -3.95
C LEU A 69 -6.16 -10.81 -3.82
N TYR A 70 -7.40 -11.18 -3.51
CA TYR A 70 -7.85 -12.56 -3.37
C TYR A 70 -9.30 -12.70 -3.84
N ARG A 71 -9.79 -13.93 -3.91
CA ARG A 71 -11.13 -14.24 -4.42
C ARG A 71 -12.21 -13.45 -3.69
N GLY A 72 -13.12 -12.85 -4.45
CA GLY A 72 -14.27 -12.10 -3.94
C GLY A 72 -14.07 -10.59 -3.94
N LEU A 73 -12.85 -10.09 -4.19
CA LEU A 73 -12.59 -8.66 -4.33
C LEU A 73 -13.02 -8.12 -5.70
N LYS A 74 -13.44 -6.86 -5.71
CA LYS A 74 -13.83 -6.10 -6.90
C LYS A 74 -13.22 -4.70 -6.86
N ASP A 75 -13.11 -4.08 -8.03
CA ASP A 75 -12.46 -2.77 -8.17
C ASP A 75 -13.02 -1.66 -7.28
N SER A 76 -14.32 -1.70 -6.94
CA SER A 76 -14.93 -0.73 -6.00
C SER A 76 -14.33 -0.77 -4.59
N GLY A 77 -13.71 -1.87 -4.19
CA GLY A 77 -13.01 -2.00 -2.90
C GLY A 77 -11.48 -1.92 -3.00
N THR A 78 -10.91 -1.90 -4.21
CA THR A 78 -9.46 -1.99 -4.43
C THR A 78 -8.91 -0.89 -5.35
N GLY A 79 -9.73 0.08 -5.75
CA GLY A 79 -9.32 1.19 -6.61
C GLY A 79 -8.78 0.74 -7.97
N ASN A 80 -9.52 -0.09 -8.71
CA ASN A 80 -9.15 -0.63 -10.04
C ASN A 80 -7.97 -1.63 -10.09
N GLN A 81 -7.45 -2.06 -8.94
CA GLN A 81 -6.29 -2.97 -8.91
C GLN A 81 -6.61 -4.41 -9.33
N VAL A 82 -7.86 -4.88 -9.25
CA VAL A 82 -8.23 -6.20 -9.79
C VAL A 82 -8.17 -6.16 -11.32
N THR A 83 -8.68 -5.09 -11.93
CA THR A 83 -8.52 -4.85 -13.38
C THR A 83 -7.05 -4.74 -13.77
N ALA A 84 -6.23 -4.04 -12.98
CA ALA A 84 -4.80 -3.91 -13.26
C ALA A 84 -4.07 -5.28 -13.23
N LEU A 85 -4.37 -6.12 -12.24
CA LEU A 85 -3.82 -7.47 -12.15
C LEU A 85 -4.30 -8.36 -13.31
N GLN A 86 -5.58 -8.33 -13.68
CA GLN A 86 -6.11 -9.13 -14.78
C GLN A 86 -5.46 -8.74 -16.12
N LYS A 87 -5.29 -7.43 -16.38
CA LYS A 87 -4.56 -6.92 -17.55
C LYS A 87 -3.12 -7.43 -17.60
N PHE A 88 -2.45 -7.50 -16.46
CA PHE A 88 -1.09 -8.01 -16.36
C PHE A 88 -1.03 -9.52 -16.63
N LEU A 89 -1.88 -10.31 -15.98
CA LEU A 89 -1.92 -11.77 -16.15
C LEU A 89 -2.31 -12.16 -17.58
N ALA A 90 -3.21 -11.40 -18.21
CA ALA A 90 -3.67 -11.64 -19.58
C ALA A 90 -2.58 -11.44 -20.65
N GLN A 91 -1.43 -10.84 -20.31
CA GLN A 91 -0.28 -10.74 -21.21
C GLN A 91 0.36 -12.12 -21.50
N ASP A 92 0.11 -13.10 -20.64
CA ASP A 92 0.66 -14.44 -20.75
C ASP A 92 -0.48 -15.45 -20.86
N SER A 93 -0.79 -15.88 -22.09
CA SER A 93 -1.87 -16.84 -22.36
C SER A 93 -1.60 -18.24 -21.78
N SER A 94 -0.36 -18.56 -21.39
CA SER A 94 -0.04 -19.80 -20.65
C SER A 94 -0.48 -19.72 -19.18
N VAL A 95 -0.61 -18.51 -18.66
CA VAL A 95 -1.00 -18.21 -17.28
C VAL A 95 -2.49 -17.87 -17.21
N TYR A 96 -2.98 -16.98 -18.07
CA TYR A 96 -4.37 -16.55 -18.10
C TYR A 96 -5.01 -16.71 -19.49
N PRO A 97 -5.24 -17.95 -19.96
CA PRO A 97 -5.79 -18.22 -21.29
C PRO A 97 -7.19 -17.64 -21.48
N GLU A 98 -7.96 -17.50 -20.39
CA GLU A 98 -9.30 -16.92 -20.45
C GLU A 98 -9.26 -15.40 -20.69
N GLY A 99 -8.18 -14.70 -20.32
CA GLY A 99 -7.94 -13.29 -20.65
C GLY A 99 -9.00 -12.29 -20.18
N LEU A 100 -9.91 -12.69 -19.29
CA LEU A 100 -11.06 -11.90 -18.89
C LEU A 100 -10.64 -10.76 -17.94
N ILE A 101 -10.93 -9.52 -18.33
CA ILE A 101 -10.71 -8.33 -17.51
C ILE A 101 -12.08 -7.80 -17.09
N THR A 102 -12.55 -8.23 -15.93
CA THR A 102 -13.90 -7.95 -15.43
C THR A 102 -13.90 -7.02 -14.22
N GLY A 103 -12.72 -6.74 -13.64
CA GLY A 103 -12.62 -6.00 -12.39
C GLY A 103 -13.11 -6.77 -11.16
N TYR A 104 -13.38 -8.08 -11.31
CA TYR A 104 -13.77 -8.99 -10.24
C TYR A 104 -12.82 -10.19 -10.15
N TYR A 105 -12.26 -10.41 -8.96
CA TYR A 105 -11.32 -11.48 -8.69
C TYR A 105 -12.10 -12.78 -8.44
N GLY A 106 -12.48 -13.44 -9.52
CA GLY A 106 -13.19 -14.73 -9.50
C GLY A 106 -12.28 -15.95 -9.58
N GLN A 107 -12.88 -17.12 -9.81
CA GLN A 107 -12.15 -18.40 -9.88
C GLN A 107 -11.08 -18.44 -10.96
N LEU A 108 -11.33 -17.81 -12.11
CA LEU A 108 -10.40 -17.82 -13.24
C LEU A 108 -9.19 -16.93 -12.96
N THR A 109 -9.39 -15.78 -12.32
CA THR A 109 -8.29 -14.89 -11.90
C THR A 109 -7.46 -15.54 -10.81
N GLU A 110 -8.07 -16.26 -9.86
CA GLU A 110 -7.32 -17.06 -8.88
C GLU A 110 -6.45 -18.13 -9.53
N LYS A 111 -7.01 -18.91 -10.46
CA LYS A 111 -6.25 -19.93 -11.20
C LYS A 111 -5.11 -19.32 -12.01
N ALA A 112 -5.33 -18.14 -12.61
CA ALA A 112 -4.29 -17.41 -13.30
C ALA A 112 -3.17 -16.98 -12.33
N VAL A 113 -3.51 -16.48 -11.14
CA VAL A 113 -2.50 -16.16 -10.12
C VAL A 113 -1.76 -17.39 -9.64
N GLN A 114 -2.42 -18.53 -9.45
CA GLN A 114 -1.77 -19.80 -9.11
C GLN A 114 -0.74 -20.22 -10.17
N ARG A 115 -1.13 -20.23 -11.45
CA ARG A 115 -0.23 -20.55 -12.57
C ARG A 115 0.94 -19.57 -12.64
N TRP A 116 0.65 -18.29 -12.44
CA TRP A 116 1.67 -17.24 -12.41
C TRP A 116 2.67 -17.47 -11.26
N GLN A 117 2.18 -17.70 -10.05
CA GLN A 117 3.02 -17.94 -8.87
C GLN A 117 3.87 -19.20 -9.03
N ALA A 118 3.32 -20.27 -9.60
CA ALA A 118 4.07 -21.48 -9.89
C ALA A 118 5.15 -21.24 -10.95
N LYS A 119 4.81 -20.49 -12.02
CA LYS A 119 5.72 -20.14 -13.12
C LYS A 119 6.90 -19.26 -12.66
N TYR A 120 6.67 -18.34 -11.74
CA TYR A 120 7.68 -17.40 -11.24
C TYR A 120 8.25 -17.77 -9.86
N SER A 121 8.05 -19.02 -9.44
CA SER A 121 8.59 -19.62 -8.21
C SER A 121 8.25 -18.84 -6.93
N VAL A 122 7.07 -18.24 -6.86
CA VAL A 122 6.56 -17.57 -5.66
C VAL A 122 6.00 -18.59 -4.67
N VAL A 123 5.07 -19.42 -5.16
CA VAL A 123 4.49 -20.54 -4.43
C VAL A 123 3.79 -21.47 -5.43
N SER A 124 3.94 -22.78 -5.26
CA SER A 124 3.46 -23.78 -6.22
C SER A 124 2.39 -24.74 -5.65
N SER A 125 2.08 -24.64 -4.36
CA SER A 125 1.06 -25.46 -3.69
C SER A 125 0.55 -24.82 -2.39
N GLY A 126 -0.55 -25.37 -1.85
CA GLY A 126 -1.21 -24.89 -0.63
C GLY A 126 -2.50 -24.12 -0.91
N LEU A 127 -2.96 -23.33 0.06
CA LEU A 127 -4.20 -22.56 -0.03
C LEU A 127 -3.92 -21.05 -0.01
N PRO A 128 -4.84 -20.23 -0.55
CA PRO A 128 -4.78 -18.77 -0.41
C PRO A 128 -4.52 -18.28 1.02
N SER A 129 -5.15 -18.93 2.01
CA SER A 129 -5.09 -18.55 3.42
C SER A 129 -3.86 -19.07 4.17
N THR A 130 -3.13 -20.04 3.62
CA THR A 130 -1.98 -20.67 4.31
C THR A 130 -0.66 -20.32 3.66
N THR A 131 -0.54 -20.53 2.35
CA THR A 131 0.69 -20.31 1.59
C THR A 131 0.60 -19.09 0.65
N GLY A 132 -0.60 -18.51 0.51
CA GLY A 132 -0.87 -17.43 -0.44
C GLY A 132 -1.09 -17.92 -1.87
N TYR A 133 -1.19 -19.24 -2.10
CA TYR A 133 -1.37 -19.81 -3.44
C TYR A 133 -2.75 -19.46 -4.02
N GLY A 134 -2.75 -18.62 -5.05
CA GLY A 134 -3.95 -18.02 -5.65
C GLY A 134 -4.31 -16.63 -5.14
N SER A 135 -3.52 -16.04 -4.24
CA SER A 135 -3.67 -14.64 -3.80
C SER A 135 -2.50 -13.77 -4.24
N ALA A 136 -2.77 -12.57 -4.75
CA ALA A 136 -1.77 -11.54 -4.96
C ALA A 136 -1.48 -10.77 -3.65
N GLY A 137 -1.00 -11.50 -2.65
CA GLY A 137 -0.49 -10.97 -1.38
C GLY A 137 0.93 -10.38 -1.50
N PRO A 138 1.57 -9.97 -0.39
CA PRO A 138 2.81 -9.18 -0.41
C PRO A 138 3.95 -9.84 -1.19
N LYS A 139 4.13 -11.16 -1.09
CA LYS A 139 5.15 -11.91 -1.84
C LYS A 139 4.89 -11.92 -3.34
N THR A 140 3.64 -12.16 -3.75
CA THR A 140 3.23 -12.12 -5.16
C THR A 140 3.39 -10.70 -5.73
N ARG A 141 2.97 -9.67 -4.98
CA ARG A 141 3.12 -8.27 -5.40
C ARG A 141 4.57 -7.82 -5.47
N ALA A 142 5.39 -8.21 -4.49
CA ALA A 142 6.82 -7.96 -4.51
C ALA A 142 7.45 -8.62 -5.73
N ARG A 143 7.09 -9.87 -6.05
CA ARG A 143 7.56 -10.55 -7.26
C ARG A 143 7.05 -9.91 -8.54
N ILE A 144 5.78 -9.50 -8.61
CA ILE A 144 5.23 -8.75 -9.75
C ILE A 144 6.02 -7.46 -9.92
N LYS A 145 6.26 -6.72 -8.83
CA LYS A 145 7.04 -5.47 -8.81
C LYS A 145 8.52 -5.71 -9.13
N GLU A 146 9.10 -6.85 -8.77
CA GLU A 146 10.48 -7.22 -9.10
C GLU A 146 10.60 -7.55 -10.59
N ILE A 147 9.65 -8.34 -11.12
CA ILE A 147 9.52 -8.64 -12.56
C ILE A 147 9.21 -7.36 -13.36
N CYS A 148 8.61 -6.36 -12.71
CA CYS A 148 8.24 -5.07 -13.31
C CYS A 148 9.22 -3.91 -13.08
N GLY A 149 10.05 -4.00 -12.05
CA GLY A 149 11.00 -2.97 -11.60
C GLY A 149 12.42 -3.19 -12.13
N VAL A 150 12.63 -4.33 -12.79
CA VAL A 150 13.68 -4.56 -13.75
C VAL A 150 12.98 -4.50 -15.09
N VAL A 151 13.53 -3.72 -16.04
CA VAL A 151 13.18 -3.72 -17.48
C VAL A 151 12.12 -4.75 -17.85
N VAL A 152 10.94 -4.32 -18.33
CA VAL A 152 10.20 -5.11 -19.32
C VAL A 152 11.28 -5.67 -20.23
N PRO A 153 11.50 -7.01 -20.35
CA PRO A 153 12.50 -7.48 -21.27
C PRO A 153 12.08 -6.88 -22.60
N PRO A 154 12.86 -5.95 -23.16
CA PRO A 154 12.48 -5.29 -24.38
C PRO A 154 12.65 -6.38 -25.41
N LYS A 155 11.58 -7.14 -25.75
CA LYS A 155 11.68 -8.20 -26.75
C LYS A 155 13.01 -8.97 -26.59
N VAL A 156 13.29 -9.53 -25.40
CA VAL A 156 14.66 -9.83 -24.89
C VAL A 156 15.74 -9.77 -25.98
N SER A 157 16.42 -8.62 -26.13
CA SER A 157 17.61 -8.58 -26.96
C SER A 157 18.64 -9.53 -26.35
N SER A 158 19.11 -10.49 -27.14
CA SER A 158 20.18 -11.43 -26.79
C SER A 158 21.27 -10.79 -25.91
N GLY A 159 21.62 -11.38 -24.76
CA GLY A 159 22.57 -10.78 -23.81
C GLY A 159 22.82 -11.57 -22.53
N VAL A 160 23.98 -11.34 -21.90
CA VAL A 160 24.32 -11.86 -20.55
C VAL A 160 23.87 -10.83 -19.53
N TYR A 161 23.11 -11.25 -18.52
CA TYR A 161 22.50 -10.33 -17.54
C TYR A 161 22.91 -10.59 -16.10
N GLU A 162 23.62 -11.68 -15.80
CA GLU A 162 24.37 -11.83 -14.55
C GLU A 162 25.75 -12.44 -14.86
N PRO A 163 26.85 -11.90 -14.28
CA PRO A 163 26.91 -10.74 -13.39
C PRO A 163 26.59 -9.42 -14.12
N VAL A 164 26.07 -8.44 -13.37
CA VAL A 164 25.71 -7.10 -13.87
C VAL A 164 26.89 -6.13 -13.76
N ALA A 165 26.74 -4.96 -14.38
CA ALA A 165 27.73 -3.91 -14.32
C ALA A 165 28.02 -3.50 -12.87
N GLY A 166 29.29 -3.56 -12.45
CA GLY A 166 29.72 -3.14 -11.13
C GLY A 166 29.63 -4.20 -10.03
N ASP A 167 29.20 -5.43 -10.34
CA ASP A 167 29.26 -6.55 -9.39
C ASP A 167 30.71 -6.81 -8.93
N ILE A 168 30.83 -7.31 -7.69
CA ILE A 168 32.11 -7.73 -7.12
C ILE A 168 32.00 -9.20 -6.72
N LEU A 169 32.73 -10.04 -7.44
CA LEU A 169 32.82 -11.48 -7.19
C LEU A 169 34.09 -11.74 -6.36
N VAL A 170 33.92 -12.39 -5.22
CA VAL A 170 35.02 -12.78 -4.34
C VAL A 170 35.46 -14.20 -4.72
N ARG A 171 36.77 -14.41 -4.87
CA ARG A 171 37.33 -15.73 -5.15
C ARG A 171 36.82 -16.77 -4.14
N LYS A 172 36.64 -18.02 -4.60
CA LYS A 172 36.11 -19.17 -3.83
C LYS A 172 34.61 -19.14 -3.50
N ASN A 173 33.89 -18.05 -3.76
CA ASN A 173 32.44 -18.02 -3.60
C ASN A 173 31.73 -18.52 -4.87
N ASP A 174 30.60 -19.19 -4.70
CA ASP A 174 29.79 -19.68 -5.81
C ASP A 174 28.85 -18.57 -6.33
N TYR A 175 28.89 -18.34 -7.63
CA TYR A 175 28.05 -17.35 -8.32
C TYR A 175 27.29 -18.00 -9.48
N PHE A 176 26.19 -17.40 -9.91
CA PHE A 176 25.51 -17.82 -11.13
C PHE A 176 25.85 -16.87 -12.29
N VAL A 177 26.12 -17.48 -13.44
CA VAL A 177 26.19 -16.80 -14.73
C VAL A 177 24.88 -17.04 -15.45
N LYS A 178 24.17 -15.97 -15.82
CA LYS A 178 22.86 -16.07 -16.47
C LYS A 178 22.78 -15.26 -17.76
N TRP A 179 22.18 -15.86 -18.79
CA TRP A 179 22.07 -15.22 -20.11
C TRP A 179 20.79 -15.64 -20.85
N VAL A 180 20.42 -14.84 -21.86
CA VAL A 180 19.31 -15.12 -22.79
C VAL A 180 19.82 -15.12 -24.22
N ASN A 181 19.45 -16.17 -24.97
CA ASN A 181 19.62 -16.23 -26.41
C ASN A 181 18.25 -16.16 -27.12
N SER A 182 18.01 -15.09 -27.87
CA SER A 182 16.75 -14.86 -28.59
C SER A 182 16.75 -15.36 -30.03
N SER A 183 17.83 -16.01 -30.50
CA SER A 183 18.01 -16.33 -31.91
C SER A 183 17.12 -17.46 -32.46
N GLY A 184 16.47 -18.26 -31.60
CA GLY A 184 15.51 -19.29 -32.02
C GLY A 184 16.11 -20.43 -32.87
N LEU A 185 17.44 -20.49 -32.98
CA LEU A 185 18.14 -21.49 -33.80
C LEU A 185 18.46 -22.73 -32.95
N SER A 186 18.28 -23.91 -33.56
CA SER A 186 18.75 -25.20 -33.04
C SER A 186 20.28 -25.19 -32.94
N GLN A 187 20.77 -24.99 -31.73
CA GLN A 187 22.18 -24.81 -31.40
C GLN A 187 22.82 -26.15 -31.04
N ALA A 188 24.12 -26.29 -31.33
CA ALA A 188 24.85 -27.53 -31.11
C ALA A 188 25.55 -27.60 -29.75
N PHE A 189 26.23 -26.52 -29.33
CA PHE A 189 26.85 -26.39 -28.02
C PHE A 189 27.19 -24.93 -27.66
N VAL A 190 27.40 -24.66 -26.37
CA VAL A 190 27.66 -23.33 -25.80
C VAL A 190 28.95 -23.33 -24.98
N ASN A 191 29.80 -22.32 -25.17
CA ASN A 191 30.96 -22.07 -24.30
C ASN A 191 30.80 -20.73 -23.57
N VAL A 192 31.13 -20.74 -22.28
CA VAL A 192 31.14 -19.58 -21.40
C VAL A 192 32.59 -19.30 -21.01
N TRP A 193 33.06 -18.10 -21.35
CA TRP A 193 34.41 -17.64 -21.10
C TRP A 193 34.43 -16.50 -20.10
N LEU A 194 35.35 -16.54 -19.15
CA LEU A 194 35.75 -15.38 -18.38
C LEU A 194 36.90 -14.68 -19.09
N VAL A 195 36.81 -13.36 -19.25
CA VAL A 195 37.81 -12.56 -19.96
C VAL A 195 38.25 -11.37 -19.10
N SER A 196 39.56 -11.19 -18.94
CA SER A 196 40.14 -10.04 -18.24
C SER A 196 40.10 -8.80 -19.13
N GLN A 197 39.62 -7.67 -18.61
CA GLN A 197 39.73 -6.37 -19.26
C GLN A 197 41.23 -6.02 -19.44
N GLY A 198 41.64 -5.68 -20.67
CA GLY A 198 43.01 -5.27 -21.00
C GLY A 198 43.95 -6.37 -21.49
N ALA A 199 43.59 -7.65 -21.38
CA ALA A 199 44.37 -8.74 -21.96
C ALA A 199 43.76 -9.18 -23.30
N SER A 200 44.46 -8.96 -24.41
CA SER A 200 44.02 -9.38 -25.75
C SER A 200 43.96 -10.91 -25.95
N SER A 201 44.31 -11.71 -24.93
CA SER A 201 44.47 -13.17 -25.07
C SER A 201 44.21 -14.04 -23.82
N LEU A 202 43.82 -13.49 -22.66
CA LEU A 202 43.51 -14.32 -21.48
C LEU A 202 42.02 -14.69 -21.45
N TYR A 203 41.72 -15.88 -21.96
CA TYR A 203 40.40 -16.51 -21.91
C TYR A 203 40.46 -17.72 -20.97
N THR A 204 39.66 -17.72 -19.91
CA THR A 204 39.44 -18.93 -19.11
C THR A 204 38.10 -19.52 -19.49
N LEU A 205 38.10 -20.77 -19.98
CA LEU A 205 36.86 -21.51 -20.19
C LEU A 205 36.28 -21.85 -18.81
N ILE A 206 35.13 -21.26 -18.49
CA ILE A 206 34.50 -21.44 -17.18
C ILE A 206 33.27 -22.35 -17.25
N GLY A 207 32.74 -22.60 -18.45
CA GLY A 207 31.71 -23.60 -18.68
C GLY A 207 31.61 -23.99 -20.15
N SER A 208 31.31 -25.26 -20.43
CA SER A 208 30.93 -25.72 -21.78
C SER A 208 29.78 -26.71 -21.70
N SER A 209 28.92 -26.71 -22.73
CA SER A 209 27.83 -27.69 -22.79
C SER A 209 28.32 -29.12 -23.09
N GLU A 210 29.57 -29.30 -23.52
CA GLU A 210 30.18 -30.61 -23.80
C GLU A 210 30.72 -31.30 -22.54
N SER A 211 31.23 -30.54 -21.56
CA SER A 211 31.80 -31.11 -20.33
C SER A 211 30.87 -31.07 -19.11
N ALA A 212 29.81 -30.24 -19.13
CA ALA A 212 28.90 -30.08 -17.99
C ALA A 212 27.52 -30.74 -18.17
N PHE A 213 27.19 -31.32 -19.33
CA PHE A 213 25.82 -31.78 -19.65
C PHE A 213 25.79 -33.16 -20.33
N SER A 214 26.57 -34.11 -19.81
CA SER A 214 26.88 -35.40 -20.44
C SER A 214 25.75 -36.44 -20.53
N SER A 215 24.47 -36.06 -20.44
CA SER A 215 23.40 -36.97 -20.86
C SER A 215 22.14 -36.21 -21.30
N GLY A 216 22.05 -35.93 -22.60
CA GLY A 216 20.81 -35.48 -23.24
C GLY A 216 21.08 -34.60 -24.44
N VAL A 217 20.55 -34.97 -25.61
CA VAL A 217 20.42 -34.05 -26.74
C VAL A 217 19.51 -32.90 -26.28
N ILE A 218 20.06 -31.69 -26.15
CA ILE A 218 19.29 -30.51 -25.72
C ILE A 218 18.68 -29.84 -26.94
N ASN A 219 17.34 -29.79 -26.99
CA ASN A 219 16.65 -28.79 -27.78
C ASN A 219 16.76 -27.45 -27.03
N LEU A 220 17.62 -26.54 -27.49
CA LEU A 220 17.82 -25.20 -26.91
C LEU A 220 16.64 -24.26 -27.25
N THR A 221 15.42 -24.69 -26.92
CA THR A 221 14.18 -23.92 -27.08
C THR A 221 13.84 -23.08 -25.85
N GLU A 222 14.58 -23.23 -24.75
CA GLU A 222 14.34 -22.45 -23.53
C GLU A 222 15.12 -21.13 -23.53
N LYS A 223 14.37 -20.05 -23.31
CA LYS A 223 14.76 -18.66 -23.57
C LYS A 223 15.70 -18.07 -22.51
N SER A 224 16.12 -18.82 -21.50
CA SER A 224 17.03 -18.38 -20.44
C SER A 224 17.82 -19.55 -19.87
N THR A 225 19.11 -19.39 -19.68
CA THR A 225 20.02 -20.45 -19.19
C THR A 225 20.94 -19.91 -18.09
N SER A 226 21.30 -20.77 -17.13
CA SER A 226 22.16 -20.43 -16.00
C SER A 226 23.21 -21.53 -15.72
N PHE A 227 24.37 -21.15 -15.19
CA PHE A 227 25.45 -22.05 -14.77
C PHE A 227 26.13 -21.52 -13.50
N SER A 228 26.50 -22.41 -12.57
CA SER A 228 27.22 -22.04 -11.35
C SER A 228 28.73 -21.94 -11.60
N TYR A 229 29.37 -20.88 -11.14
CA TYR A 229 30.78 -20.57 -11.33
C TYR A 229 31.42 -20.09 -10.03
N THR A 230 32.52 -20.73 -9.66
CA THR A 230 33.38 -20.35 -8.52
C THR A 230 34.68 -19.74 -9.05
N PRO A 231 34.96 -18.43 -8.84
CA PRO A 231 36.19 -17.82 -9.32
C PRO A 231 37.42 -18.45 -8.66
N SER A 232 38.36 -18.90 -9.49
CA SER A 232 39.58 -19.59 -9.06
C SER A 232 40.46 -18.70 -8.18
N GLU A 233 41.13 -19.31 -7.20
CA GLU A 233 42.10 -18.65 -6.33
C GLU A 233 43.24 -17.98 -7.10
N ASN A 234 43.58 -18.49 -8.28
CA ASN A 234 44.71 -18.01 -9.08
C ASN A 234 44.37 -16.80 -9.96
N LEU A 235 43.11 -16.35 -9.98
CA LEU A 235 42.74 -15.14 -10.69
C LEU A 235 43.32 -13.91 -9.98
N SER A 236 43.88 -12.98 -10.76
CA SER A 236 44.30 -11.68 -10.27
C SER A 236 43.11 -10.81 -9.90
N ASP A 237 43.31 -9.87 -8.98
CA ASP A 237 42.31 -8.83 -8.76
C ASP A 237 42.22 -7.96 -10.02
N GLY A 238 41.01 -7.67 -10.49
CA GLY A 238 40.84 -6.91 -11.72
C GLY A 238 39.42 -6.88 -12.26
N SER A 239 39.27 -6.19 -13.39
CA SER A 239 37.99 -6.12 -14.11
C SER A 239 37.87 -7.26 -15.11
N TYR A 240 36.71 -7.88 -15.15
CA TYR A 240 36.39 -9.03 -16.00
C TYR A 240 35.04 -8.83 -16.69
N TYR A 241 34.82 -9.57 -17.76
CA TYR A 241 33.50 -9.74 -18.37
C TYR A 241 33.31 -11.20 -18.80
N ILE A 242 32.04 -11.61 -18.90
CA ILE A 242 31.67 -12.93 -19.38
C ILE A 242 31.39 -12.85 -20.87
N LYS A 243 31.91 -13.80 -21.64
CA LYS A 243 31.61 -13.98 -23.07
C LYS A 243 30.99 -15.35 -23.29
N VAL A 244 29.74 -15.37 -23.72
CA VAL A 244 29.01 -16.61 -24.06
C VAL A 244 28.99 -16.76 -25.56
N CYS A 245 29.49 -17.88 -26.08
CA CYS A 245 29.57 -18.16 -27.51
C CYS A 245 28.76 -19.41 -27.87
N TYR A 246 27.90 -19.28 -28.88
CA TYR A 246 27.07 -20.32 -29.47
C TYR A 246 27.69 -20.82 -30.76
N TYR A 247 27.63 -22.13 -30.96
CA TYR A 247 28.11 -22.78 -32.17
C TYR A 247 26.99 -23.57 -32.84
N GLN A 248 26.95 -23.53 -34.18
CA GLN A 248 26.02 -24.31 -35.00
C GLN A 248 26.76 -25.31 -35.88
N PHE A 249 26.16 -26.49 -36.06
CA PHE A 249 26.59 -27.45 -37.08
C PHE A 249 25.76 -27.23 -38.35
N GLN A 250 26.15 -26.27 -39.18
CA GLN A 250 25.65 -26.14 -40.55
C GLN A 250 26.80 -26.57 -41.47
N THR A 251 26.69 -27.78 -42.02
CA THR A 251 27.53 -28.30 -43.14
C THR A 251 29.00 -27.83 -43.14
N LYS A 252 29.86 -28.51 -42.36
CA LYS A 252 31.33 -28.34 -42.33
C LYS A 252 31.89 -26.94 -41.97
N ASN A 253 31.07 -25.90 -41.75
CA ASN A 253 31.53 -24.58 -41.32
C ASN A 253 30.96 -24.20 -39.95
N LYS A 254 31.86 -23.96 -38.98
CA LYS A 254 31.54 -23.55 -37.61
C LYS A 254 31.22 -22.05 -37.59
N THR A 255 29.95 -21.67 -37.60
CA THR A 255 29.54 -20.28 -37.34
C THR A 255 29.48 -20.03 -35.82
N GLN A 256 30.14 -18.96 -35.37
CA GLN A 256 30.24 -18.57 -33.96
C GLN A 256 29.49 -17.25 -33.73
N ASN A 257 28.50 -17.28 -32.83
CA ASN A 257 27.81 -16.08 -32.36
C ASN A 257 28.13 -15.88 -30.89
N CYS A 258 28.65 -14.73 -30.49
CA CYS A 258 28.97 -14.45 -29.09
C CYS A 258 28.20 -13.24 -28.55
N ILE A 259 27.79 -13.33 -27.30
CA ILE A 259 27.27 -12.22 -26.48
C ILE A 259 28.21 -12.01 -25.29
N SER A 260 28.26 -10.80 -24.76
CA SER A 260 29.10 -10.47 -23.60
C SER A 260 28.29 -9.79 -22.49
N SER A 261 28.70 -9.95 -21.24
CA SER A 261 28.19 -9.20 -20.10
C SER A 261 28.78 -7.80 -20.04
N ALA A 262 28.22 -6.96 -19.17
CA ALA A 262 28.93 -5.79 -18.67
C ALA A 262 30.15 -6.22 -17.84
N THR A 263 31.04 -5.27 -17.58
CA THR A 263 32.22 -5.49 -16.75
C THR A 263 31.87 -5.52 -15.26
N PHE A 264 32.50 -6.46 -14.55
CA PHE A 264 32.44 -6.63 -13.10
C PHE A 264 33.86 -6.80 -12.55
N SER A 265 34.02 -6.87 -11.24
CA SER A 265 35.32 -7.06 -10.59
C SER A 265 35.43 -8.44 -9.96
N ILE A 266 36.60 -9.07 -10.04
CA ILE A 266 36.94 -10.24 -9.23
C ILE A 266 38.04 -9.84 -8.26
N VAL A 267 37.91 -10.20 -6.99
CA VAL A 267 38.87 -9.85 -5.92
C VAL A 267 39.16 -11.03 -4.99
N ALA A 268 40.34 -11.03 -4.34
CA ALA A 268 40.74 -12.03 -3.33
C ALA A 268 39.85 -12.01 -2.09
N THR A 269 39.62 -10.80 -1.60
CA THR A 269 38.96 -10.51 -0.35
C THR A 269 38.21 -9.21 -0.52
N HIS A 270 37.11 -9.05 0.19
CA HIS A 270 36.31 -7.85 0.12
C HIS A 270 35.76 -7.51 1.50
N PRO A 271 35.67 -6.23 1.89
CA PRO A 271 34.96 -5.84 3.10
C PRO A 271 33.50 -6.28 3.00
N GLU A 272 33.01 -7.00 4.00
CA GLU A 272 31.63 -7.48 4.07
C GLU A 272 31.04 -7.06 5.42
N LEU A 273 29.79 -6.61 5.40
CA LEU A 273 29.04 -6.22 6.59
C LEU A 273 27.64 -6.85 6.51
N GLU A 274 27.31 -7.70 7.47
CA GLU A 274 25.94 -8.19 7.64
C GLU A 274 25.16 -7.18 8.47
N ILE A 275 23.96 -6.84 8.03
CA ILE A 275 23.07 -5.95 8.78
C ILE A 275 21.79 -6.72 9.14
N SER A 276 21.32 -6.49 10.36
CA SER A 276 20.11 -7.14 10.86
C SER A 276 19.30 -6.22 11.75
N THR A 277 18.02 -6.56 11.90
CA THR A 277 17.12 -5.94 12.86
C THR A 277 17.00 -6.81 14.09
N THR A 278 17.12 -6.22 15.27
CA THR A 278 16.75 -6.92 16.50
C THR A 278 15.24 -6.85 16.69
N TYR A 279 14.62 -7.98 17.01
CA TYR A 279 13.20 -8.04 17.28
C TYR A 279 12.82 -7.11 18.45
N ILE A 280 11.89 -6.21 18.17
CA ILE A 280 11.13 -5.45 19.15
C ILE A 280 9.66 -5.79 18.84
N PRO A 281 8.83 -6.14 19.84
CA PRO A 281 7.43 -6.40 19.58
C PRO A 281 6.72 -5.14 19.09
N ASP A 282 5.70 -5.32 18.25
CA ASP A 282 4.72 -4.27 17.98
C ASP A 282 4.14 -3.78 19.32
N GLY A 283 3.86 -2.48 19.41
CA GLY A 283 3.54 -1.89 20.70
C GLY A 283 2.93 -0.50 20.61
N VAL A 284 2.85 0.12 21.78
CA VAL A 284 2.29 1.46 21.96
C VAL A 284 3.32 2.39 22.60
N ALA A 285 3.29 3.66 22.21
CA ALA A 285 4.16 4.70 22.79
C ALA A 285 3.33 5.90 23.22
N PRO A 286 3.48 6.41 24.46
CA PRO A 286 2.78 7.63 24.88
C PRO A 286 3.21 8.85 24.06
N ALA A 287 2.24 9.66 23.64
CA ALA A 287 2.48 10.99 23.08
C ALA A 287 3.30 11.85 24.07
N GLY A 288 4.16 12.74 23.56
CA GLY A 288 5.07 13.55 24.37
C GLY A 288 6.33 12.83 24.86
N THR A 289 6.49 11.52 24.62
CA THR A 289 7.68 10.78 25.05
C THR A 289 8.93 11.25 24.31
N ALA A 290 9.95 11.70 25.06
CA ALA A 290 11.26 12.04 24.52
C ALA A 290 12.14 10.78 24.38
N ASN A 291 12.97 10.73 23.34
CA ASN A 291 13.93 9.65 23.08
C ASN A 291 13.33 8.22 23.09
N PHE A 292 12.08 8.05 22.62
CA PHE A 292 11.46 6.74 22.51
C PHE A 292 12.19 5.86 21.49
N ILE A 293 12.40 4.58 21.81
CA ILE A 293 13.13 3.63 20.96
C ILE A 293 12.17 3.04 19.92
N PHE A 294 12.37 3.37 18.64
CA PHE A 294 11.58 2.85 17.52
C PHE A 294 12.20 1.63 16.84
N GLY A 295 13.49 1.38 17.02
CA GLY A 295 14.18 0.30 16.34
C GLY A 295 15.54 0.00 16.95
N LYS A 296 15.95 -1.27 16.83
CA LYS A 296 17.28 -1.77 17.20
C LYS A 296 17.90 -2.49 16.00
N TYR A 297 19.13 -2.15 15.69
CA TYR A 297 19.83 -2.62 14.50
C TYR A 297 21.21 -3.14 14.87
N VAL A 298 21.68 -4.19 14.20
CA VAL A 298 23.02 -4.74 14.41
C VAL A 298 23.80 -4.63 13.11
N LEU A 299 25.03 -4.11 13.22
CA LEU A 299 26.03 -4.09 12.17
C LEU A 299 27.10 -5.12 12.55
N ASP A 300 27.20 -6.21 11.80
CA ASP A 300 28.06 -7.35 12.10
C ASP A 300 29.15 -7.53 11.03
N ALA A 301 30.41 -7.39 11.46
CA ALA A 301 31.60 -7.56 10.63
C ALA A 301 32.27 -8.92 10.85
N ALA A 302 31.53 -9.95 11.31
CA ALA A 302 32.03 -11.31 11.52
C ALA A 302 32.73 -11.89 10.28
N LYS A 303 32.17 -11.64 9.09
CA LYS A 303 32.72 -12.10 7.80
C LYS A 303 33.68 -11.11 7.14
N ALA A 304 33.89 -9.93 7.75
CA ALA A 304 34.68 -8.88 7.14
C ALA A 304 36.15 -9.31 6.99
N SER A 305 36.78 -8.95 5.86
CA SER A 305 38.22 -9.15 5.67
C SER A 305 39.06 -8.15 6.48
N GLU A 306 38.48 -7.01 6.88
CA GLU A 306 39.10 -5.88 7.59
C GLU A 306 38.06 -5.10 8.42
N ASN A 307 38.50 -4.08 9.16
CA ASN A 307 37.56 -3.18 9.86
C ASN A 307 36.69 -2.43 8.86
N ILE A 308 35.42 -2.20 9.20
CA ILE A 308 34.45 -1.53 8.34
C ILE A 308 34.18 -0.14 8.87
N LYS A 309 34.25 0.86 8.00
CA LYS A 309 33.91 2.25 8.26
C LYS A 309 32.53 2.56 7.68
N VAL A 310 31.59 2.95 8.53
CA VAL A 310 30.21 3.29 8.18
C VAL A 310 30.01 4.80 8.24
N SER A 311 29.48 5.40 7.17
CA SER A 311 29.28 6.86 7.05
C SER A 311 27.81 7.28 7.11
N SER A 312 26.90 6.42 6.64
CA SER A 312 25.46 6.68 6.71
C SER A 312 24.65 5.40 6.80
N ILE A 313 23.45 5.51 7.36
CA ILE A 313 22.51 4.41 7.53
C ILE A 313 21.16 4.84 6.97
N ASP A 314 20.62 4.05 6.04
CA ASP A 314 19.32 4.27 5.43
C ASP A 314 18.28 3.41 6.13
N ILE A 315 17.24 4.03 6.64
CA ILE A 315 16.15 3.36 7.35
C ILE A 315 14.84 3.78 6.70
N LYS A 316 14.07 2.81 6.23
CA LYS A 316 12.76 3.03 5.64
C LYS A 316 11.76 3.34 6.76
N TYR A 317 11.22 4.54 6.71
CA TYR A 317 10.15 5.03 7.54
C TYR A 317 8.79 4.77 6.88
N GLU A 318 7.82 4.28 7.65
CA GLU A 318 6.43 4.10 7.24
C GLU A 318 5.50 4.69 8.30
N ASP A 319 4.48 5.40 7.84
CA ASP A 319 3.42 5.99 8.65
C ASP A 319 2.02 5.78 8.02
N ASN A 320 0.97 6.17 8.72
CA ASN A 320 -0.40 6.22 8.23
C ASN A 320 -0.88 7.64 7.87
N GLY A 321 0.02 8.50 7.38
CA GLY A 321 -0.36 9.81 6.83
C GLY A 321 -0.06 11.04 7.70
N TYR A 322 0.62 10.89 8.84
CA TYR A 322 0.94 12.01 9.76
C TYR A 322 2.45 12.15 10.01
N GLN A 323 3.06 13.06 9.26
CA GLN A 323 4.52 13.15 9.11
C GLN A 323 5.20 14.03 10.17
N THR A 324 4.45 14.89 10.87
CA THR A 324 4.99 15.93 11.77
C THR A 324 5.08 15.55 13.24
N SER A 325 4.70 14.33 13.61
CA SER A 325 4.63 13.92 15.03
C SER A 325 5.95 13.40 15.59
N LEU A 326 6.94 13.08 14.74
CA LEU A 326 8.27 12.65 15.17
C LEU A 326 9.29 13.75 14.89
N SER A 327 10.12 14.04 15.88
CA SER A 327 11.21 15.00 15.74
C SER A 327 12.47 14.51 16.45
N GLY A 328 13.62 15.09 16.13
CA GLY A 328 14.85 14.75 16.83
C GLY A 328 15.18 13.27 16.76
N CYS A 329 15.03 12.64 15.58
CA CYS A 329 15.40 11.25 15.41
C CYS A 329 16.92 11.10 15.29
N TYR A 330 17.48 10.24 16.13
CA TYR A 330 18.91 9.99 16.21
C TYR A 330 19.22 8.50 16.35
N LEU A 331 20.35 8.09 15.77
CA LEU A 331 20.94 6.79 16.03
C LEU A 331 21.90 6.90 17.20
N TYR A 332 21.83 5.92 18.10
CA TYR A 332 22.69 5.81 19.26
C TYR A 332 23.46 4.49 19.24
N GLU A 333 24.75 4.55 19.52
CA GLU A 333 25.50 3.39 19.99
C GLU A 333 25.59 3.51 21.52
N ASN A 334 24.88 2.65 22.25
CA ASN A 334 24.71 2.77 23.69
C ASN A 334 24.12 4.16 24.08
N THR A 335 24.91 5.02 24.71
CA THR A 335 24.54 6.40 25.08
C THR A 335 25.07 7.44 24.11
N THR A 336 25.92 7.05 23.16
CA THR A 336 26.58 7.97 22.23
C THR A 336 25.73 8.21 21.01
N LYS A 337 25.34 9.47 20.79
CA LYS A 337 24.59 9.94 19.63
C LYS A 337 25.49 9.96 18.39
N LEU A 338 25.05 9.35 17.29
CA LEU A 338 25.87 9.17 16.08
C LEU A 338 25.65 10.22 14.99
N ASN A 339 24.47 10.86 14.94
CA ASN A 339 24.17 11.98 14.05
C ASN A 339 23.91 13.26 14.86
N THR A 340 24.45 14.40 14.42
CA THR A 340 24.36 15.70 15.13
C THR A 340 23.02 16.38 14.89
N THR A 341 22.55 16.37 13.65
CA THR A 341 21.26 16.96 13.26
C THR A 341 20.15 15.94 13.41
N GLY A 342 19.11 16.31 14.16
CA GLY A 342 17.96 15.45 14.39
C GLY A 342 17.17 15.31 13.11
N LEU A 343 17.03 14.07 12.65
CA LEU A 343 16.22 13.81 11.48
C LEU A 343 14.74 14.05 11.84
N VAL A 344 14.05 14.79 10.98
CA VAL A 344 12.59 14.95 11.03
C VAL A 344 12.06 14.24 9.78
N PRO A 345 11.27 13.16 9.92
CA PRO A 345 10.81 12.40 8.77
C PRO A 345 9.96 13.27 7.83
N SER A 346 10.25 13.27 6.53
CA SER A 346 9.50 14.04 5.52
C SER A 346 8.46 13.20 4.79
N GLY A 347 7.89 12.20 5.46
CA GLY A 347 6.94 11.22 4.91
C GLY A 347 7.51 9.82 4.68
N SER A 348 6.61 8.87 4.45
CA SER A 348 6.93 7.46 4.23
C SER A 348 7.95 7.29 3.09
N GLY A 349 9.07 6.61 3.36
CA GLY A 349 10.19 6.51 2.45
C GLY A 349 11.51 6.21 3.14
N VAL A 350 12.60 6.15 2.37
CA VAL A 350 13.95 5.95 2.92
C VAL A 350 14.42 7.26 3.55
N GLN A 351 14.84 7.16 4.81
CA GLN A 351 15.42 8.25 5.59
C GLN A 351 16.91 7.96 5.81
N THR A 352 17.78 8.87 5.40
CA THR A 352 19.24 8.70 5.51
C THR A 352 19.77 9.41 6.75
N PHE A 353 20.36 8.62 7.65
CA PHE A 353 21.06 9.11 8.84
C PHE A 353 22.55 9.23 8.52
N SER A 354 23.01 10.44 8.22
CA SER A 354 24.43 10.75 8.07
C SER A 354 25.12 10.81 9.44
N LEU A 355 26.18 10.03 9.63
CA LEU A 355 26.91 9.99 10.89
C LEU A 355 27.89 11.15 10.96
N SER A 356 27.95 11.85 12.09
CA SER A 356 28.83 13.01 12.29
C SER A 356 30.30 12.63 12.36
N SER A 357 30.58 11.38 12.72
CA SER A 357 31.88 10.76 12.59
C SER A 357 31.66 9.33 12.12
N PRO A 358 32.50 8.81 11.20
CA PRO A 358 32.31 7.46 10.71
C PRO A 358 32.39 6.43 11.84
N LEU A 359 31.42 5.54 11.94
CA LEU A 359 31.41 4.46 12.90
C LEU A 359 32.32 3.33 12.41
N VAL A 360 33.25 2.87 13.25
CA VAL A 360 34.12 1.74 12.91
C VAL A 360 33.60 0.47 13.57
N VAL A 361 33.21 -0.50 12.74
CA VAL A 361 32.92 -1.87 13.16
C VAL A 361 34.20 -2.69 12.99
N SER A 362 34.77 -3.16 14.10
CA SER A 362 35.99 -3.96 14.06
C SER A 362 35.74 -5.29 13.36
N LYS A 363 36.72 -5.76 12.57
CA LYS A 363 36.71 -7.09 11.97
C LYS A 363 36.40 -8.16 13.02
N GLY A 364 35.46 -9.05 12.72
CA GLY A 364 35.06 -10.11 13.64
C GLY A 364 34.14 -9.65 14.78
N GLY A 365 33.83 -8.36 14.86
CA GLY A 365 32.98 -7.77 15.89
C GLY A 365 31.67 -7.21 15.33
N SER A 366 30.80 -6.78 16.23
CA SER A 366 29.51 -6.20 15.90
C SER A 366 29.21 -4.95 16.73
N LYS A 367 28.33 -4.09 16.21
CA LYS A 367 27.81 -2.89 16.89
C LYS A 367 26.28 -2.91 16.90
N THR A 368 25.68 -2.51 18.01
CA THR A 368 24.22 -2.39 18.14
C THR A 368 23.82 -0.93 18.20
N LEU A 369 22.84 -0.57 17.40
CA LEU A 369 22.33 0.79 17.25
C LEU A 369 20.87 0.86 17.69
N GLU A 370 20.51 1.94 18.39
CA GLU A 370 19.12 2.26 18.75
C GLU A 370 18.67 3.51 18.00
N LEU A 371 17.54 3.43 17.30
CA LEU A 371 16.87 4.61 16.76
C LEU A 371 15.95 5.19 17.83
N LYS A 372 16.23 6.42 18.25
CA LYS A 372 15.42 7.16 19.21
C LYS A 372 14.86 8.41 18.57
N CYS A 373 13.59 8.69 18.77
CA CYS A 373 12.93 9.92 18.33
C CYS A 373 12.14 10.54 19.47
N ASN A 374 11.93 11.85 19.43
CA ASN A 374 10.94 12.52 20.25
C ASN A 374 9.57 12.40 19.59
N ILE A 375 8.55 12.12 20.40
CA ILE A 375 7.15 12.04 20.00
C ILE A 375 6.48 13.34 20.43
N ALA A 376 5.82 14.03 19.51
CA ALA A 376 5.07 15.24 19.80
C ALA A 376 3.98 14.98 20.85
N SER A 377 3.66 15.98 21.67
CA SER A 377 2.54 15.92 22.63
C SER A 377 1.17 16.06 21.96
N TRP A 378 1.14 16.39 20.67
CA TRP A 378 -0.07 16.46 19.84
C TRP A 378 0.11 15.62 18.57
N THR A 379 -0.88 14.76 18.26
CA THR A 379 -1.00 14.11 16.96
C THR A 379 -2.49 13.94 16.63
N MET A 380 -2.85 13.80 15.36
CA MET A 380 -4.21 13.44 14.96
C MET A 380 -4.33 11.91 14.80
N GLU A 381 -5.52 11.36 15.09
CA GLU A 381 -5.95 9.95 15.01
C GLU A 381 -4.85 8.87 15.05
N SER A 382 -4.61 8.29 16.24
CA SER A 382 -3.89 7.03 16.52
C SER A 382 -2.84 6.63 15.47
N PRO A 383 -1.80 7.46 15.23
CA PRO A 383 -0.85 7.19 14.18
C PRO A 383 0.00 5.98 14.55
N PHE A 384 0.50 5.28 13.54
CA PHE A 384 1.56 4.31 13.76
C PHE A 384 2.81 4.70 12.98
N TYR A 385 3.96 4.36 13.56
CA TYR A 385 5.26 4.56 12.95
C TYR A 385 6.02 3.25 12.93
N ARG A 386 6.73 3.02 11.82
CA ARG A 386 7.56 1.82 11.63
C ARG A 386 8.87 2.23 10.96
N TRP A 387 9.98 1.65 11.45
CA TRP A 387 11.32 1.95 10.96
C TRP A 387 12.08 0.67 10.63
N THR A 388 12.18 0.35 9.34
CA THR A 388 12.82 -0.85 8.82
C THR A 388 14.19 -0.52 8.26
N LEU A 389 15.25 -1.17 8.74
CA LEU A 389 16.61 -0.98 8.20
C LEU A 389 16.62 -1.26 6.70
N SER A 390 17.24 -0.39 5.90
CA SER A 390 17.20 -0.50 4.43
C SER A 390 18.58 -0.71 3.83
N ASN A 391 19.55 0.12 4.22
CA ASN A 391 20.92 0.03 3.71
C ASN A 391 21.92 0.70 4.65
N VAL A 392 23.21 0.46 4.41
CA VAL A 392 24.31 1.13 5.09
C VAL A 392 25.36 1.53 4.06
N SER A 393 25.87 2.75 4.13
CA SER A 393 27.06 3.16 3.38
C SER A 393 28.29 2.76 4.19
N ALA A 394 28.98 1.73 3.72
CA ALA A 394 30.10 1.11 4.40
C ALA A 394 31.27 0.93 3.43
N VAL A 395 32.49 1.14 3.92
CA VAL A 395 33.75 0.87 3.19
C VAL A 395 34.73 0.14 4.10
N GLY A 396 35.66 -0.62 3.53
CA GLY A 396 36.83 -1.11 4.25
C GLY A 396 37.67 0.06 4.80
N LEU A 397 38.10 -0.03 6.05
CA LEU A 397 38.85 1.05 6.71
C LEU A 397 40.22 1.26 6.06
N THR A 398 40.87 0.19 5.61
CA THR A 398 42.22 0.21 5.02
C THR A 398 42.14 0.33 3.50
N SER A 399 41.30 -0.49 2.86
CA SER A 399 41.17 -0.52 1.40
C SER A 399 40.41 0.66 0.84
N SER A 400 39.52 1.28 1.64
CA SER A 400 38.49 2.23 1.17
C SER A 400 37.53 1.66 0.10
N SER A 401 37.55 0.35 -0.14
CA SER A 401 36.61 -0.33 -1.04
C SER A 401 35.21 -0.34 -0.42
N THR A 402 34.18 -0.05 -1.21
CA THR A 402 32.77 -0.21 -0.81
C THR A 402 32.55 -1.60 -0.23
N ALA A 403 31.92 -1.73 0.93
CA ALA A 403 31.64 -3.05 1.52
C ALA A 403 30.41 -3.70 0.86
N ILE A 404 30.43 -5.03 0.76
CA ILE A 404 29.22 -5.81 0.46
C ILE A 404 28.33 -5.76 1.71
N VAL A 405 27.08 -5.36 1.55
CA VAL A 405 26.11 -5.28 2.65
C VAL A 405 25.11 -6.42 2.53
N ASP A 406 25.25 -7.45 3.37
CA ASP A 406 24.32 -8.58 3.45
C ASP A 406 23.09 -8.16 4.28
N LYS A 407 21.90 -8.25 3.66
CA LYS A 407 20.61 -7.84 4.22
C LYS A 407 19.69 -9.02 4.51
N THR A 408 20.18 -10.25 4.41
CA THR A 408 19.35 -11.47 4.52
C THR A 408 18.64 -11.60 5.88
N LYS A 409 19.15 -10.94 6.93
CA LYS A 409 18.57 -10.92 8.28
C LYS A 409 17.88 -9.59 8.63
N VAL A 410 17.56 -8.77 7.64
CA VAL A 410 16.74 -7.56 7.85
C VAL A 410 15.28 -7.95 7.83
N GLU A 411 14.61 -7.75 8.97
CA GLU A 411 13.18 -7.94 9.12
C GLU A 411 12.46 -6.59 9.13
N THR A 412 11.14 -6.63 8.98
CA THR A 412 10.28 -5.47 9.10
C THR A 412 10.36 -4.91 10.53
N GLY A 413 10.59 -3.60 10.68
CA GLY A 413 10.64 -2.95 12.00
C GLY A 413 9.30 -3.02 12.75
N PRO A 414 9.27 -2.75 14.07
CA PRO A 414 8.05 -2.83 14.88
C PRO A 414 7.03 -1.75 14.47
N LYS A 415 5.74 -2.11 14.52
CA LYS A 415 4.64 -1.16 14.43
C LYS A 415 4.43 -0.52 15.81
N ILE A 416 4.76 0.75 15.93
CA ILE A 416 4.54 1.52 17.17
C ILE A 416 3.36 2.45 16.96
N SER A 417 2.24 2.16 17.64
CA SER A 417 1.06 3.03 17.65
C SER A 417 1.21 4.08 18.75
N ILE A 418 0.98 5.35 18.44
CA ILE A 418 1.00 6.39 19.47
C ILE A 418 -0.32 6.36 20.25
N ILE A 419 -0.20 6.27 21.56
CA ILE A 419 -1.33 6.37 22.49
C ILE A 419 -1.23 7.71 23.23
N PHE A 420 -2.37 8.31 23.52
CA PHE A 420 -2.41 9.53 24.31
C PHE A 420 -2.61 9.16 25.77
N PRO A 421 -1.75 9.65 26.69
CA PRO A 421 -1.95 9.42 28.12
C PRO A 421 -3.25 10.08 28.66
N ASN A 422 -3.94 10.90 27.86
CA ASN A 422 -5.08 11.73 28.28
C ASN A 422 -6.43 11.19 27.75
N ALA A 423 -6.60 9.87 27.81
CA ALA A 423 -7.89 9.27 27.56
C ALA A 423 -8.86 9.62 28.68
N PHE A 424 -9.85 10.48 28.42
CA PHE A 424 -11.01 10.55 29.31
C PHE A 424 -11.98 9.42 28.99
N LEU A 425 -12.56 8.83 30.04
CA LEU A 425 -13.58 7.81 29.91
C LEU A 425 -14.95 8.47 30.04
N ALA A 426 -15.84 8.19 29.09
CA ALA A 426 -17.22 8.62 29.13
C ALA A 426 -18.16 7.39 29.14
N SER A 427 -19.20 7.43 29.96
CA SER A 427 -20.25 6.43 30.02
C SER A 427 -21.61 7.06 30.29
N VAL A 428 -22.70 6.37 29.95
CA VAL A 428 -24.04 6.78 30.41
C VAL A 428 -24.07 6.65 31.93
N ALA A 429 -24.36 7.74 32.63
CA ALA A 429 -24.38 7.77 34.08
C ALA A 429 -25.48 6.86 34.61
N SER A 430 -25.24 6.18 35.73
CA SER A 430 -26.28 5.38 36.41
C SER A 430 -27.47 6.24 36.85
N SER A 431 -27.25 7.54 37.04
CA SER A 431 -28.27 8.54 37.36
C SER A 431 -29.00 9.11 36.14
N SER A 432 -28.65 8.66 34.93
CA SER A 432 -29.35 9.04 33.70
C SER A 432 -30.79 8.50 33.71
N PRO A 433 -31.77 9.26 33.22
CA PRO A 433 -33.14 8.77 33.12
C PRO A 433 -33.20 7.48 32.29
N VAL A 434 -33.94 6.48 32.80
CA VAL A 434 -34.20 5.23 32.06
C VAL A 434 -35.36 5.38 31.07
N SER A 435 -36.27 6.31 31.35
CA SER A 435 -37.32 6.79 30.46
C SER A 435 -37.56 8.28 30.73
N ALA A 436 -37.91 9.04 29.69
CA ALA A 436 -38.20 10.46 29.81
C ALA A 436 -39.45 10.81 28.99
N SER A 437 -40.27 11.70 29.53
CA SER A 437 -41.37 12.35 28.83
C SER A 437 -41.49 13.79 29.29
N ALA A 438 -41.96 14.66 28.42
CA ALA A 438 -42.19 16.07 28.75
C ALA A 438 -43.28 16.66 27.88
N SER A 439 -44.05 17.58 28.46
CA SER A 439 -45.09 18.31 27.75
C SER A 439 -44.48 19.37 26.83
N GLN A 440 -45.27 19.86 25.88
CA GLN A 440 -44.84 20.91 24.95
C GLN A 440 -44.31 22.14 25.72
N GLY A 441 -43.21 22.71 25.24
CA GLY A 441 -42.56 23.88 25.85
C GLY A 441 -41.75 23.61 27.12
N GLU A 442 -41.71 22.37 27.62
CA GLU A 442 -40.94 22.03 28.82
C GLU A 442 -39.44 21.81 28.54
N VAL A 443 -38.65 21.90 29.61
CA VAL A 443 -37.23 21.54 29.63
C VAL A 443 -37.06 20.24 30.39
N VAL A 444 -36.43 19.26 29.76
CA VAL A 444 -36.35 17.90 30.29
C VAL A 444 -34.95 17.34 30.15
N VAL A 445 -34.53 16.53 31.13
CA VAL A 445 -33.24 15.84 31.10
C VAL A 445 -33.31 14.70 30.08
N ALA A 446 -32.55 14.79 29.01
CA ALA A 446 -32.48 13.78 27.95
C ALA A 446 -31.47 12.68 28.25
N GLY A 447 -30.41 13.01 29.00
CA GLY A 447 -29.38 12.04 29.39
C GLY A 447 -28.39 12.64 30.39
N LYS A 448 -27.76 11.75 31.15
CA LYS A 448 -26.61 12.09 31.99
C LYS A 448 -25.43 11.20 31.64
N PHE A 449 -24.23 11.76 31.65
CA PHE A 449 -23.01 11.08 31.22
C PHE A 449 -21.90 11.31 32.24
N ASP A 450 -21.35 10.22 32.76
CA ASP A 450 -20.22 10.25 33.66
C ASP A 450 -18.94 10.35 32.85
N ILE A 451 -18.12 11.36 33.16
CA ILE A 451 -16.87 11.69 32.48
C ILE A 451 -15.78 11.73 33.54
N SER A 452 -14.69 11.01 33.29
CA SER A 452 -13.55 10.93 34.22
C SER A 452 -12.23 11.05 33.47
N ALA A 453 -11.26 11.69 34.13
CA ALA A 453 -9.91 11.84 33.63
C ALA A 453 -8.99 10.77 34.22
N ALA A 454 -8.22 10.09 33.37
CA ALA A 454 -7.44 8.92 33.79
C ALA A 454 -6.04 9.24 34.34
N SER A 455 -5.42 10.36 33.94
CA SER A 455 -4.00 10.62 34.21
C SER A 455 -3.66 12.06 34.63
N GLU A 456 -4.46 13.05 34.27
CA GLU A 456 -4.29 14.47 34.61
C GLU A 456 -5.63 15.20 34.50
N ASP A 457 -5.73 16.44 34.99
CA ASP A 457 -6.92 17.28 34.79
C ASP A 457 -7.18 17.52 33.29
N ILE A 458 -8.42 17.43 32.86
CA ILE A 458 -8.83 17.58 31.46
C ILE A 458 -9.74 18.80 31.31
N TYR A 459 -9.38 19.70 30.40
CA TYR A 459 -10.10 20.95 30.13
C TYR A 459 -10.89 20.82 28.84
N ILE A 460 -12.20 20.60 28.89
CA ILE A 460 -13.05 20.44 27.72
C ILE A 460 -13.49 21.80 27.18
N ASP A 461 -13.20 22.05 25.90
CA ASP A 461 -13.50 23.28 25.16
C ASP A 461 -14.81 23.19 24.38
N PHE A 462 -15.24 21.99 24.00
CA PHE A 462 -16.57 21.77 23.47
C PHE A 462 -17.02 20.33 23.60
N ILE A 463 -18.35 20.13 23.57
CA ILE A 463 -18.99 18.81 23.51
C ILE A 463 -19.95 18.77 22.33
N PRO A 464 -19.76 17.85 21.37
CA PRO A 464 -20.76 17.61 20.33
C PRO A 464 -21.93 16.83 20.90
N VAL A 465 -23.13 17.33 20.65
CA VAL A 465 -24.39 16.67 20.99
C VAL A 465 -25.09 16.26 19.69
N THR A 466 -25.35 14.96 19.57
CA THR A 466 -26.00 14.35 18.41
C THR A 466 -27.48 14.10 18.71
N PHE A 467 -28.36 14.50 17.80
CA PHE A 467 -29.79 14.22 17.81
C PHE A 467 -30.10 12.95 17.01
N THR A 468 -31.08 12.17 17.46
CA THR A 468 -31.67 11.08 16.67
C THR A 468 -33.14 10.93 17.04
N GLY A 469 -34.06 10.99 16.07
CA GLY A 469 -35.49 10.92 16.37
C GLY A 469 -36.40 11.32 15.22
N THR A 470 -37.68 11.53 15.54
CA THR A 470 -38.75 11.75 14.56
C THR A 470 -38.78 13.16 13.98
N ASP A 471 -38.58 14.20 14.78
CA ASP A 471 -38.50 15.58 14.28
C ASP A 471 -37.56 16.42 15.16
N ARG A 472 -36.51 16.97 14.53
CA ARG A 472 -35.53 17.82 15.22
C ARG A 472 -36.09 19.22 15.48
N ASP A 473 -37.06 19.65 14.68
CA ASP A 473 -37.67 20.97 14.80
C ASP A 473 -38.54 21.08 16.06
N ASP A 474 -38.88 19.95 16.69
CA ASP A 474 -39.52 19.87 18.02
C ASP A 474 -38.67 20.49 19.16
N LEU A 475 -37.40 20.77 18.92
CA LEU A 475 -36.48 21.38 19.88
C LEU A 475 -36.17 22.84 19.55
N ASN A 476 -36.30 23.71 20.55
CA ASN A 476 -35.81 25.09 20.48
C ASN A 476 -34.29 25.14 20.69
N SER A 477 -33.80 24.39 21.67
CA SER A 477 -32.39 24.38 22.03
C SER A 477 -32.01 23.13 22.81
N VAL A 478 -30.71 22.89 22.90
CA VAL A 478 -30.13 21.88 23.79
C VAL A 478 -29.11 22.56 24.69
N SER A 479 -29.12 22.21 25.97
CA SER A 479 -28.18 22.75 26.95
C SER A 479 -27.46 21.66 27.70
N ILE A 480 -26.23 21.95 28.12
CA ILE A 480 -25.41 21.04 28.91
C ILE A 480 -25.01 21.68 30.24
N TRP A 481 -24.95 20.86 31.29
CA TRP A 481 -24.84 21.30 32.67
C TRP A 481 -23.88 20.41 33.47
N ASP A 482 -23.24 21.02 34.46
CA ASP A 482 -22.48 20.36 35.53
C ASP A 482 -23.14 20.74 36.87
N GLY A 483 -23.86 19.78 37.47
CA GLY A 483 -24.80 20.08 38.56
C GLY A 483 -25.80 21.15 38.16
N ASP A 484 -25.83 22.26 38.90
CA ASP A 484 -26.70 23.42 38.65
C ASP A 484 -26.05 24.48 37.73
N THR A 485 -24.79 24.30 37.34
CA THR A 485 -24.08 25.26 36.48
C THR A 485 -24.29 24.91 35.01
N ARG A 486 -24.88 25.84 34.24
CA ARG A 486 -24.99 25.68 32.78
C ARG A 486 -23.63 25.91 32.13
N LEU A 487 -23.12 24.90 31.44
CA LEU A 487 -21.85 24.99 30.71
C LEU A 487 -22.04 25.56 29.31
N GLY A 488 -23.10 25.15 28.60
CA GLY A 488 -23.33 25.54 27.21
C GLY A 488 -24.78 25.44 26.78
N LEU A 489 -25.09 26.12 25.67
CA LEU A 489 -26.41 26.14 25.02
C LEU A 489 -26.22 26.18 23.49
N ALA A 490 -26.85 25.26 22.78
CA ALA A 490 -26.93 25.26 21.32
C ALA A 490 -28.36 25.55 20.88
N CYS A 491 -28.50 26.48 19.94
CA CYS A 491 -29.75 26.69 19.22
C CYS A 491 -29.93 25.56 18.20
N VAL A 492 -31.06 24.85 18.26
CA VAL A 492 -31.34 23.74 17.36
C VAL A 492 -31.82 24.25 15.99
N PRO A 493 -32.82 25.15 15.88
CA PRO A 493 -33.28 25.67 14.59
C PRO A 493 -32.23 26.48 13.81
N CYS A 494 -31.16 26.93 14.48
CA CYS A 494 -30.08 27.72 13.87
C CYS A 494 -29.09 26.89 13.04
N SER A 495 -29.21 25.56 13.06
CA SER A 495 -28.34 24.63 12.33
C SER A 495 -29.20 23.56 11.67
N SER A 496 -28.80 23.10 10.49
CA SER A 496 -29.42 21.93 9.82
C SER A 496 -28.70 20.61 10.15
N SER A 497 -27.71 20.65 11.05
CA SER A 497 -26.93 19.47 11.46
C SER A 497 -27.58 18.77 12.65
N ASP A 498 -27.67 17.45 12.57
CA ASP A 498 -28.03 16.58 13.70
C ASP A 498 -26.97 16.58 14.80
N GLU A 499 -25.75 17.00 14.48
CA GLU A 499 -24.68 17.22 15.46
C GLU A 499 -24.47 18.71 15.73
N MET A 500 -24.42 19.06 17.02
CA MET A 500 -24.29 20.43 17.50
C MET A 500 -23.07 20.56 18.42
N TYR A 501 -22.17 21.49 18.12
CA TYR A 501 -20.97 21.74 18.92
C TYR A 501 -21.26 22.80 19.99
N LEU A 502 -21.27 22.41 21.26
CA LEU A 502 -21.43 23.34 22.38
C LEU A 502 -20.05 23.69 22.93
N TYR A 503 -19.57 24.89 22.64
CA TYR A 503 -18.32 25.41 23.20
C TYR A 503 -18.50 25.76 24.67
N ILE A 504 -17.61 25.23 25.51
CA ILE A 504 -17.64 25.31 26.97
C ILE A 504 -16.22 25.54 27.50
N ALA A 505 -16.09 25.85 28.78
CA ALA A 505 -14.82 25.83 29.48
C ALA A 505 -15.01 24.99 30.75
N TRP A 506 -14.78 23.68 30.63
CA TRP A 506 -15.17 22.73 31.67
C TRP A 506 -14.00 21.83 32.07
N VAL A 507 -13.64 21.83 33.35
CA VAL A 507 -12.52 21.03 33.87
C VAL A 507 -13.03 19.76 34.53
N ILE A 508 -12.41 18.64 34.19
CA ILE A 508 -12.54 17.32 34.82
C ILE A 508 -11.24 17.04 35.57
N PRO A 509 -11.23 17.14 36.91
CA PRO A 509 -10.03 16.80 37.68
C PRO A 509 -9.66 15.32 37.53
N VAL A 510 -8.37 15.01 37.63
CA VAL A 510 -7.90 13.62 37.71
C VAL A 510 -8.51 12.92 38.92
N ASP A 511 -8.79 11.63 38.78
CA ASP A 511 -9.42 10.77 39.81
C ASP A 511 -10.85 11.19 40.23
N GLU A 512 -11.42 12.21 39.59
CA GLU A 512 -12.82 12.61 39.77
C GLU A 512 -13.69 12.14 38.60
N VAL A 513 -14.93 11.76 38.93
CA VAL A 513 -15.99 11.53 37.96
C VAL A 513 -16.95 12.71 38.04
N LYS A 514 -17.12 13.43 36.93
CA LYS A 514 -18.12 14.49 36.81
C LYS A 514 -19.27 14.05 35.92
N THR A 515 -20.49 14.41 36.30
CA THR A 515 -21.70 14.04 35.56
C THR A 515 -22.19 15.21 34.71
N LEU A 516 -22.03 15.09 33.39
CA LEU A 516 -22.62 16.01 32.42
C LEU A 516 -24.12 15.72 32.27
N THR A 517 -24.96 16.73 32.44
CA THR A 517 -26.41 16.62 32.19
C THR A 517 -26.79 17.31 30.88
N VAL A 518 -27.36 16.56 29.95
CA VAL A 518 -27.91 17.08 28.69
C VAL A 518 -29.41 17.31 28.85
N LYS A 519 -29.87 18.53 28.59
CA LYS A 519 -31.29 18.91 28.65
C LYS A 519 -31.80 19.35 27.29
N ALA A 520 -32.95 18.80 26.90
CA ALA A 520 -33.73 19.17 25.73
C ALA A 520 -34.72 20.28 26.10
N HIS A 521 -34.80 21.33 25.30
CA HIS A 521 -35.78 22.41 25.44
C HIS A 521 -36.79 22.26 24.32
N LEU A 522 -37.98 21.73 24.66
CA LEU A 522 -39.03 21.49 23.68
C LEU A 522 -39.65 22.82 23.22
N ASN A 523 -40.06 22.85 21.96
CA ASN A 523 -40.86 23.95 21.45
C ASN A 523 -42.32 23.84 21.97
N SER A 524 -43.06 24.94 21.98
CA SER A 524 -44.47 24.96 22.45
C SER A 524 -45.46 24.37 21.43
N SER A 525 -44.98 23.89 20.30
CA SER A 525 -45.76 23.32 19.19
C SER A 525 -45.26 21.91 18.85
N ALA A 526 -44.61 21.25 19.81
CA ALA A 526 -43.81 20.07 19.54
C ALA A 526 -44.74 18.89 19.28
N THR A 527 -44.37 18.02 18.36
CA THR A 527 -45.29 16.98 17.90
C THR A 527 -45.61 16.00 19.02
N VAL A 528 -46.85 15.99 19.52
CA VAL A 528 -47.29 15.04 20.56
C VAL A 528 -47.14 13.61 20.04
N GLY A 529 -46.50 12.75 20.84
CA GLY A 529 -46.12 11.40 20.46
C GLY A 529 -44.79 11.31 19.69
N GLY A 530 -44.13 12.44 19.41
CA GLY A 530 -42.77 12.50 18.90
C GLY A 530 -41.79 11.79 19.83
N ASN A 531 -40.79 11.13 19.26
CA ASN A 531 -39.80 10.36 20.00
C ASN A 531 -38.39 10.61 19.48
N PHE A 532 -37.51 11.08 20.36
CA PHE A 532 -36.12 11.36 20.03
C PHE A 532 -35.19 11.07 21.21
N ARG A 533 -33.89 11.07 20.97
CA ARG A 533 -32.87 11.02 22.02
C ARG A 533 -31.70 11.92 21.66
N LEU A 534 -31.01 12.38 22.69
CA LEU A 534 -29.77 13.13 22.56
C LEU A 534 -28.61 12.27 23.04
N GLY A 535 -27.49 12.34 22.35
CA GLY A 535 -26.26 11.67 22.74
C GLY A 535 -25.07 12.60 22.68
N ILE A 536 -23.99 12.24 23.37
CA ILE A 536 -22.72 12.93 23.27
C ILE A 536 -21.75 12.13 22.39
N ASN A 537 -21.11 12.82 21.46
CA ASN A 537 -20.04 12.25 20.65
C ASN A 537 -18.71 12.55 21.33
N ALA A 538 -18.21 11.58 22.08
CA ALA A 538 -16.97 11.73 22.81
C ALA A 538 -15.74 11.76 21.88
N LYS A 539 -15.85 11.36 20.60
CA LYS A 539 -14.71 11.35 19.66
C LYS A 539 -14.20 12.76 19.34
N GLU A 540 -15.09 13.75 19.31
CA GLU A 540 -14.77 15.07 18.76
C GLU A 540 -14.57 16.14 19.83
N SER A 541 -14.88 15.89 21.09
CA SER A 541 -14.66 16.87 22.17
C SER A 541 -13.17 17.22 22.31
N HIS A 542 -12.81 18.48 22.12
CA HIS A 542 -11.45 18.96 22.35
C HIS A 542 -11.22 19.21 23.83
N GLY A 543 -10.21 18.56 24.41
CA GLY A 543 -9.70 18.91 25.73
C GLY A 543 -8.40 19.72 25.62
N VAL A 544 -8.33 21.02 25.94
CA VAL A 544 -7.10 21.82 25.94
C VAL A 544 -6.53 21.92 27.36
N THR A 545 -5.71 20.96 27.79
CA THR A 545 -4.67 21.36 28.76
C THR A 545 -3.78 22.39 28.06
N ALA A 546 -3.21 23.36 28.78
CA ALA A 546 -2.40 24.45 28.22
C ALA A 546 -1.24 24.03 27.27
N THR A 547 -1.02 22.74 27.01
CA THR A 547 -0.11 22.19 25.99
C THR A 547 -0.53 20.84 25.34
N SER A 548 -1.74 20.28 25.55
CA SER A 548 -2.12 18.97 24.97
C SER A 548 -3.61 18.80 24.71
N HIS A 549 -3.95 18.25 23.54
CA HIS A 549 -5.32 17.91 23.13
C HIS A 549 -5.68 16.52 23.66
N ALA A 550 -6.63 16.41 24.60
CA ALA A 550 -7.16 15.13 25.05
C ALA A 550 -8.14 14.55 24.01
N GLN A 551 -8.07 13.24 23.76
CA GLN A 551 -8.98 12.47 22.90
C GLN A 551 -9.53 11.28 23.71
N VAL A 552 -10.82 10.99 23.54
CA VAL A 552 -11.56 9.98 24.29
C VAL A 552 -11.29 8.59 23.74
N THR A 553 -10.93 7.65 24.62
CA THR A 553 -10.98 6.23 24.28
C THR A 553 -12.33 5.64 24.70
N GLY A 554 -13.34 5.86 23.88
CA GLY A 554 -14.50 4.95 23.77
C GLY A 554 -14.26 3.95 22.64
N SER A 555 -14.95 2.80 22.64
CA SER A 555 -14.88 1.85 21.52
C SER A 555 -15.15 2.57 20.19
N PRO A 556 -14.42 2.24 19.09
CA PRO A 556 -14.49 2.99 17.84
C PRO A 556 -15.94 3.18 17.33
N GLY A 557 -16.41 4.43 17.24
CA GLY A 557 -17.65 4.79 16.53
C GLY A 557 -18.96 4.77 17.32
N THR A 558 -18.95 4.93 18.65
CA THR A 558 -20.20 4.90 19.46
C THR A 558 -20.51 6.24 20.13
N THR A 559 -21.53 6.95 19.62
CA THR A 559 -22.22 8.03 20.35
C THR A 559 -22.89 7.44 21.58
N LEU A 560 -22.65 8.02 22.76
CA LEU A 560 -23.36 7.63 23.98
C LEU A 560 -24.71 8.33 23.98
N TYR A 561 -25.78 7.57 23.80
CA TYR A 561 -27.13 8.11 23.82
C TYR A 561 -27.73 8.05 25.22
N GLY A 562 -28.44 9.12 25.59
CA GLY A 562 -29.41 9.08 26.68
C GLY A 562 -30.62 8.23 26.33
N THR A 563 -31.64 8.28 27.18
CA THR A 563 -32.89 7.56 26.91
C THR A 563 -33.70 8.23 25.81
N PHE A 564 -34.63 7.47 25.23
CA PHE A 564 -35.64 8.02 24.36
C PHE A 564 -36.62 8.88 25.16
N LEU A 565 -36.98 10.01 24.56
CA LEU A 565 -37.84 11.02 25.11
C LEU A 565 -39.12 11.10 24.29
N THR A 566 -40.24 10.86 24.95
CA THR A 566 -41.57 10.95 24.34
C THR A 566 -42.22 12.29 24.67
N ILE A 567 -42.69 13.00 23.64
CA ILE A 567 -43.38 14.28 23.80
C ILE A 567 -44.83 14.00 24.18
N THR A 568 -45.30 14.60 25.27
CA THR A 568 -46.68 14.49 25.77
C THR A 568 -47.45 15.79 25.55
N ASP A 569 -48.78 15.72 25.68
CA ASP A 569 -49.66 16.88 25.66
C ASP A 569 -49.34 17.85 26.81
#